data_AF-A0A7W0UBB5-F1
#
_entry.id   AF-A0A7W0UBB5-F1
#
_cell.length_a   1.000
_cell.length_b   1.000
_cell.length_c   1.000
_cell.angle_alpha   90.00
_cell.angle_beta   90.00
_cell.angle_gamma   90.00
#
_symmetry.space_group_name_H-M   'P 1'
#
loop_
_entity.id
_entity.type
_entity.pdbx_description
1 polymer ?
#
loop_
_entity_poly.entity_id
_entity_poly.type
_entity_poly.pdbx_seq_one_letter_code
_entity_poly.pdbx_strand_id
1 'polypeptide(L)' 'MLVLEGDELPAYDAELELEGKVVGRVTSAATAPEGVVALAYVRREVPEDVDLLWGQAPARQIDYST' A
#
# COMPACT_ATOMS: atom_id res chain seq x y z
N MET A 1 -0.87 -7.96 -0.70
CA MET A 1 -0.12 -7.02 -1.58
C MET A 1 -0.89 -5.72 -1.65
N LEU A 2 -0.29 -4.61 -2.05
CA LEU A 2 -0.96 -3.33 -2.24
C LEU A 2 -0.96 -2.96 -3.73
N VAL A 3 -2.08 -2.39 -4.20
CA VAL A 3 -2.14 -1.61 -5.44
C VAL A 3 -2.25 -0.15 -5.07
N LEU A 4 -1.38 0.68 -5.63
CA LEU A 4 -1.38 2.12 -5.41
C LEU A 4 -1.90 2.83 -6.66
N GLU A 5 -2.74 3.84 -6.45
CA GLU A 5 -3.14 4.72 -7.55
C GLU A 5 -2.01 5.68 -7.93
N GLY A 6 -1.72 5.78 -9.23
CA GLY A 6 -0.69 6.65 -9.79
C GLY A 6 0.53 5.89 -10.33
N ASP A 7 1.52 6.65 -10.79
CA ASP A 7 2.71 6.14 -11.49
C ASP A 7 4.01 6.28 -10.67
N GLU A 8 3.93 6.89 -9.48
CA GLU A 8 5.08 7.11 -8.62
C GLU A 8 5.33 5.90 -7.71
N LEU A 9 6.58 5.46 -7.63
CA LEU A 9 6.98 4.37 -6.76
C LEU A 9 7.20 4.88 -5.34
N PRO A 10 6.54 4.30 -4.31
CA PRO A 10 6.88 4.60 -2.93
C PRO A 10 8.32 4.21 -2.62
N ALA A 11 8.98 5.06 -1.83
CA ALA A 11 10.30 4.75 -1.28
C ALA A 11 10.23 3.54 -0.35
N TYR A 12 11.36 2.85 -0.18
CA TYR A 12 11.51 1.88 0.89
C TYR A 12 11.20 2.53 2.24
N ASP A 13 10.43 1.83 3.08
CA ASP A 13 9.98 2.28 4.39
C ASP A 13 8.98 3.46 4.37
N ALA A 14 8.40 3.80 3.21
CA ALA A 14 7.32 4.78 3.11
C ALA A 14 6.13 4.38 4.00
N GLU A 15 5.60 5.36 4.72
CA GLU A 15 4.50 5.16 5.67
C GLU A 15 3.17 4.92 4.96
N LEU A 16 2.37 4.02 5.53
CA LEU A 16 0.98 3.82 5.18
C LEU A 16 0.10 4.27 6.32
N GLU A 17 -0.91 5.07 6.01
CA GLU A 17 -1.81 5.67 6.97
C GLU A 17 -3.24 5.17 6.84
N LEU A 18 -3.93 5.10 7.97
CA LEU A 18 -5.38 4.96 8.06
C LEU A 18 -5.88 6.05 9.01
N GLU A 19 -6.78 6.90 8.53
CA GLU A 19 -7.33 8.03 9.31
C GLU A 19 -6.23 8.92 9.94
N GLY A 20 -5.15 9.17 9.19
CA GLY A 20 -4.00 9.99 9.62
C GLY A 20 -3.06 9.31 10.62
N LYS A 21 -3.23 8.01 10.87
CA LYS A 21 -2.35 7.23 11.75
C LYS A 21 -1.51 6.26 10.93
N VAL A 22 -0.21 6.23 11.19
CA VAL A 22 0.70 5.23 10.59
C VAL A 22 0.35 3.82 11.05
N VAL A 23 0.00 2.97 10.11
CA VAL A 23 -0.42 1.58 10.33
C VAL A 23 0.44 0.53 9.64
N GLY A 24 1.33 0.93 8.75
CA GLY A 24 2.22 0.02 8.05
C GLY A 24 3.35 0.75 7.35
N ARG A 25 4.26 0.00 6.73
CA ARG A 25 5.29 0.55 5.84
C ARG A 25 5.57 -0.34 4.65
N VAL A 26 5.90 0.31 3.54
CA VAL A 26 6.31 -0.33 2.29
C VAL A 26 7.68 -0.99 2.44
N THR A 27 7.81 -2.25 2.01
CA THR A 27 9.08 -2.99 1.99
C THR A 27 9.63 -3.16 0.58
N SER A 28 8.77 -3.13 -0.44
CA SER A 28 9.16 -3.16 -1.85
C SER A 28 8.04 -2.62 -2.73
N ALA A 29 8.39 -2.06 -3.88
CA ALA A 29 7.44 -1.55 -4.86
C ALA A 29 7.96 -1.74 -6.28
N ALA A 30 7.05 -1.92 -7.22
CA ALA A 30 7.35 -2.11 -8.63
C ALA A 30 6.21 -1.57 -9.49
N THR A 31 6.52 -1.24 -10.75
CA THR A 31 5.52 -0.97 -11.77
C THR A 31 5.02 -2.29 -12.36
N ALA A 32 3.71 -2.37 -12.58
CA ALA A 32 2.99 -3.49 -13.18
C ALA A 32 2.02 -2.97 -14.26
N PRO A 33 1.48 -3.82 -15.14
CA PRO A 33 0.51 -3.41 -16.16
C PRO A 33 -0.72 -2.67 -15.62
N GLU A 34 -1.15 -3.00 -14.40
CA GLU A 34 -2.29 -2.42 -13.69
C GLU A 34 -1.96 -1.15 -12.89
N GLY A 35 -0.70 -0.73 -12.84
CA GLY A 35 -0.22 0.42 -12.06
C GLY A 35 0.93 0.07 -11.14
N VAL A 36 1.07 0.80 -10.03
CA VAL A 36 2.10 0.52 -9.04
C VAL A 36 1.61 -0.55 -8.05
N VAL A 37 2.43 -1.58 -7.84
CA VAL A 37 2.20 -2.61 -6.82
C VAL A 37 3.28 -2.54 -5.75
N ALA A 38 2.91 -2.82 -4.50
CA ALA A 38 3.85 -2.82 -3.37
C ALA A 38 3.61 -3.98 -2.39
N LEU A 39 4.68 -4.41 -1.73
CA LEU A 39 4.60 -5.19 -0.52
C LEU A 39 4.80 -4.28 0.69
N ALA A 40 4.06 -4.56 1.75
CA ALA A 40 4.13 -3.82 3.00
C ALA A 40 3.82 -4.74 4.17
N TYR A 41 4.34 -4.40 5.34
CA TYR A 41 3.78 -4.92 6.58
C TYR A 41 2.72 -3.94 7.07
N VAL A 42 1.57 -4.48 7.45
CA VAL A 42 0.45 -3.72 8.02
C VAL A 42 0.12 -4.31 9.38
N ARG A 43 -0.23 -3.45 10.32
CA ARG A 43 -0.76 -3.81 11.63
C ARG A 43 -1.92 -4.79 11.51
N ARG A 44 -1.93 -5.83 12.33
CA ARG A 44 -2.96 -6.90 12.29
C ARG A 44 -4.36 -6.39 12.62
N GLU A 45 -4.47 -5.29 13.36
CA GLU A 45 -5.75 -4.68 13.71
C GLU A 45 -6.42 -3.92 12.55
N VAL A 46 -5.72 -3.72 11.43
CA VAL A 46 -6.25 -3.05 10.23
C VAL A 46 -7.05 -4.06 9.42
N PRO A 47 -8.34 -3.77 9.10
CA PRO A 47 -9.13 -4.62 8.21
C PRO A 47 -8.50 -4.73 6.81
N GLU A 48 -8.74 -5.83 6.11
CA GLU A 48 -8.18 -6.05 4.76
C GLU A 48 -8.94 -5.30 3.67
N ASP A 49 -10.19 -4.88 3.93
CA ASP A 49 -11.11 -4.26 2.98
C ASP A 49 -11.13 -2.73 3.03
N VAL A 50 -10.21 -2.11 3.78
CA VAL A 50 -10.07 -0.64 3.86
C VAL A 50 -8.95 -0.15 2.96
N ASP A 51 -9.16 1.01 2.35
CA ASP A 51 -8.11 1.73 1.63
C ASP A 51 -7.17 2.41 2.64
N LEU A 52 -5.87 2.19 2.45
CA LEU A 52 -4.81 2.91 3.14
C LEU A 52 -4.38 4.12 2.31
N LEU A 53 -3.60 5.01 2.91
CA LEU A 53 -2.99 6.13 2.22
C LEU A 53 -1.47 6.03 2.24
N TRP A 54 -0.85 6.24 1.08
CA TRP A 54 0.55 6.63 0.98
C TRP A 54 0.60 8.10 0.57
N GLY A 55 0.89 8.99 1.52
CA GLY A 55 0.78 10.44 1.31
C GLY A 55 -0.66 10.85 0.99
N GLN A 56 -0.97 11.06 -0.29
CA GLN A 56 -2.33 11.35 -0.78
C GLN A 56 -2.88 10.25 -1.71
N ALA A 57 -2.07 9.25 -2.04
CA ALA A 57 -2.44 8.18 -2.95
C ALA A 57 -3.14 7.04 -2.18
N PRO A 58 -4.33 6.60 -2.62
CA PRO A 58 -4.95 5.39 -2.10
C PRO A 58 -4.07 4.16 -2.37
N ALA A 59 -3.99 3.28 -1.37
CA ALA A 59 -3.29 2.01 -1.41
C ALA A 59 -4.23 0.90 -0.93
N ARG A 60 -4.68 0.06 -1.86
CA ARG A 60 -5.66 -1.00 -1.58
C ARG A 60 -4.98 -2.33 -1.35
N GLN A 61 -5.35 -3.02 -0.27
CA GLN A 61 -4.94 -4.40 -0.03
C GLN A 61 -5.63 -5.35 -1.02
N ILE A 62 -4.83 -6.19 -1.66
CA ILE A 62 -5.28 -7.24 -2.56
C ILE A 62 -4.62 -8.57 -2.19
N ASP A 63 -5.39 -9.63 -2.37
CA ASP A 63 -4.89 -11.00 -2.34
C ASP A 63 -4.08 -11.28 -3.60
N TYR A 64 -2.90 -11.87 -3.41
CA TYR A 64 -2.16 -12.43 -4.52
C TYR A 64 -2.84 -13.74 -4.94
N SER A 65 -3.85 -13.63 -5.80
CA SER A 65 -4.50 -14.79 -6.43
C SER A 65 -3.68 -15.18 -7.66
N THR A 66 -3.14 -16.40 -7.67
CA THR A 66 -2.44 -17.00 -8.83
C THR A 66 -3.39 -17.27 -9.98
#